data_AF-A0A7W4P6T1-F1
#
_entry.id   AF-A0A7W4P6T1-F1
#
_cell.length_a   1.000
_cell.length_b   1.000
_cell.length_c   1.000
_cell.angle_alpha   90.00
_cell.angle_beta   90.00
_cell.angle_gamma   90.00
#
_symmetry.space_group_name_H-M   'P 1'
#
loop_
_entity.id
_entity.type
_entity.pdbx_description
1 polymer ?
#
loop_
_entity_poly.entity_id
_entity_poly.type
_entity_poly.pdbx_seq_one_letter_code
_entity_poly.pdbx_strand_id
1 'polypeptide(L)'
;MGKETDSSRQAFDRRLKQAMDRNNPDRAAEAALQGSDITTVGTVLRAGTEMVAGLAVGVAMGWGLDRWLGCRPVFLILFSLLGGAAGVLNVWRLVRPQDALEDKPGPHAGPER
;
A
#
# COMPACT_ATOMS: atom_id res chain seq x y z
N MET A 1 6.31 -17.98 -45.12
CA MET A 1 7.00 -16.76 -44.65
C MET A 1 6.04 -15.74 -44.00
N GLY A 2 5.09 -16.15 -43.13
CA GLY A 2 4.15 -15.14 -42.62
C GLY A 2 3.19 -15.47 -41.46
N LYS A 3 2.96 -16.73 -41.07
CA LYS A 3 1.92 -17.04 -40.05
C LYS A 3 2.41 -17.18 -38.61
N GLU A 4 3.68 -17.53 -38.37
CA GLU A 4 4.22 -17.76 -37.00
C GLU A 4 4.63 -16.47 -36.27
N THR A 5 5.15 -15.49 -37.02
CA THR A 5 5.54 -14.17 -36.49
C THR A 5 4.34 -13.34 -36.03
N ASP A 6 3.14 -13.64 -36.53
CA ASP A 6 1.91 -12.88 -36.25
C ASP A 6 1.22 -13.36 -34.95
N SER A 7 1.22 -14.68 -34.70
CA SER A 7 0.66 -15.29 -33.48
C SER A 7 1.44 -14.89 -32.20
N SER A 8 2.77 -14.83 -32.27
CA SER A 8 3.64 -14.50 -31.14
C SER A 8 3.54 -13.02 -30.74
N ARG A 9 3.34 -12.13 -31.72
CA ARG A 9 3.08 -10.71 -31.47
C ARG A 9 1.76 -10.51 -30.72
N GLN A 10 0.69 -11.19 -31.14
CA GLN A 10 -0.61 -11.08 -30.46
C GLN A 10 -0.65 -11.68 -29.04
N ALA A 11 0.14 -12.72 -28.78
CA ALA A 11 0.28 -13.29 -27.44
C ALA A 11 1.05 -12.35 -26.49
N PHE A 12 2.09 -11.68 -27.00
CA PHE A 12 2.83 -10.66 -26.28
C PHE A 12 1.95 -9.44 -25.99
N ASP A 13 1.20 -8.96 -26.98
CA ASP A 13 0.29 -7.81 -26.83
C ASP A 13 -0.82 -8.08 -25.82
N ARG A 14 -1.38 -9.30 -25.77
CA ARG A 14 -2.38 -9.67 -24.75
C ARG A 14 -1.81 -9.67 -23.33
N ARG A 15 -0.57 -10.08 -23.12
CA ARG A 15 0.07 -10.08 -21.79
C ARG A 15 0.54 -8.69 -21.38
N LEU A 16 1.05 -7.91 -22.33
CA LEU A 16 1.36 -6.50 -22.13
C LEU A 16 0.10 -5.74 -21.72
N LYS A 17 -1.04 -6.00 -22.38
CA LYS A 17 -2.32 -5.39 -22.06
C LYS A 17 -2.90 -5.89 -20.74
N GLN A 18 -2.79 -7.18 -20.43
CA GLN A 18 -3.29 -7.75 -19.17
C GLN A 18 -2.45 -7.31 -17.94
N ALA A 19 -1.15 -7.02 -18.11
CA ALA A 19 -0.29 -6.44 -17.08
C ALA A 19 -0.48 -4.92 -16.96
N MET A 20 -0.77 -4.24 -18.07
CA MET A 20 -1.17 -2.83 -18.05
C MET A 20 -2.54 -2.65 -17.40
N ASP A 21 -3.56 -3.47 -17.70
CA ASP A 21 -4.92 -3.32 -17.17
C ASP A 21 -5.06 -3.71 -15.70
N ARG A 22 -4.29 -4.71 -15.21
CA ARG A 22 -4.29 -5.06 -13.77
C ARG A 22 -3.60 -4.00 -12.90
N ASN A 23 -2.74 -3.18 -13.48
CA ASN A 23 -2.01 -2.11 -12.82
C ASN A 23 -2.43 -0.74 -13.35
N ASN A 24 -3.70 -0.63 -13.80
CA ASN A 24 -4.28 0.58 -14.37
C ASN A 24 -5.13 1.30 -13.30
N PRO A 25 -4.52 2.15 -12.45
CA PRO A 25 -5.23 2.93 -11.44
C PRO A 25 -6.18 3.97 -12.07
N ASP A 26 -6.10 4.22 -13.39
CA ASP A 26 -6.88 5.25 -14.09
C ASP A 26 -8.39 4.96 -14.08
N ARG A 27 -8.82 3.70 -14.01
CA ARG A 27 -10.23 3.34 -13.75
C ARG A 27 -10.63 3.36 -12.28
N ALA A 28 -9.66 3.24 -11.36
CA ALA A 28 -9.92 3.30 -9.92
C ALA A 28 -9.98 4.75 -9.40
N ALA A 29 -9.35 5.70 -10.10
CA ALA A 29 -9.39 7.12 -9.75
C ALA A 29 -9.71 8.11 -10.90
N GLU A 30 -10.11 7.72 -12.11
CA GLU A 30 -11.16 8.48 -12.83
C GLU A 30 -12.46 8.45 -12.01
N ALA A 31 -12.63 7.40 -11.20
CA ALA A 31 -13.72 7.19 -10.23
C ALA A 31 -13.56 7.96 -8.90
N ALA A 32 -12.42 8.63 -8.70
CA ALA A 32 -12.23 9.68 -7.70
C ALA A 32 -12.45 11.10 -8.28
N LEU A 33 -12.64 11.19 -9.62
CA LEU A 33 -13.29 12.25 -10.41
C LEU A 33 -12.50 13.53 -10.77
N GLN A 34 -11.53 13.45 -11.67
CA GLN A 34 -10.94 14.65 -12.33
C GLN A 34 -10.23 15.62 -11.38
N GLY A 35 -9.05 15.25 -10.91
CA GLY A 35 -8.18 16.20 -10.23
C GLY A 35 -6.94 15.53 -9.63
N SER A 36 -5.92 15.37 -10.47
CA SER A 36 -4.49 15.21 -10.11
C SER A 36 -4.11 13.99 -9.22
N ASP A 37 -3.25 13.12 -9.76
CA ASP A 37 -2.45 12.09 -9.06
C ASP A 37 -3.18 10.85 -8.49
N ILE A 38 -3.64 9.99 -9.39
CA ILE A 38 -4.26 8.66 -9.20
C ILE A 38 -3.55 7.78 -8.14
N THR A 39 -2.22 7.84 -8.10
CA THR A 39 -1.34 7.05 -7.23
C THR A 39 -1.31 7.60 -5.81
N THR A 40 -1.36 8.93 -5.67
CA THR A 40 -1.39 9.62 -4.38
C THR A 40 -2.72 9.38 -3.67
N VAL A 41 -3.84 9.48 -4.40
CA VAL A 41 -5.18 9.23 -3.85
C VAL A 41 -5.33 7.81 -3.33
N GLY A 42 -4.93 6.79 -4.11
CA GLY A 42 -4.99 5.39 -3.68
C GLY A 42 -4.14 5.11 -2.45
N THR A 43 -2.96 5.74 -2.35
CA THR A 43 -2.08 5.62 -1.18
C THR A 43 -2.69 6.26 0.06
N VAL A 44 -3.30 7.44 -0.06
CA VAL A 44 -3.98 8.12 1.06
C VAL A 44 -5.20 7.34 1.55
N LEU A 45 -6.02 6.82 0.63
CA LEU A 45 -7.19 5.99 0.96
C LEU A 45 -6.78 4.71 1.68
N ARG A 46 -5.73 4.05 1.20
CA ARG A 46 -5.18 2.86 1.85
C ARG A 46 -4.66 3.20 3.25
N ALA A 47 -3.88 4.26 3.39
CA ALA A 47 -3.37 4.72 4.68
C ALA A 47 -4.52 4.98 5.67
N GLY A 48 -5.56 5.69 5.24
CA GLY A 48 -6.75 5.95 6.05
C GLY A 48 -7.48 4.67 6.43
N THR A 49 -7.63 3.73 5.50
CA THR A 49 -8.29 2.45 5.76
C THR A 49 -7.50 1.59 6.75
N GLU A 50 -6.17 1.52 6.62
CA GLU A 50 -5.29 0.79 7.54
C GLU A 50 -5.36 1.40 8.96
N MET A 51 -5.44 2.72 9.06
CA MET A 51 -5.60 3.42 10.33
C MET A 51 -6.96 3.12 10.99
N VAL A 52 -8.06 3.25 10.23
CA VAL A 52 -9.42 2.98 10.73
C VAL A 52 -9.59 1.51 11.09
N ALA A 53 -9.03 0.59 10.29
CA ALA A 53 -9.08 -0.84 10.57
C ALA A 53 -8.35 -1.19 11.88
N GLY A 54 -7.14 -0.66 12.10
CA GLY A 54 -6.39 -0.88 13.35
C GLY A 54 -7.16 -0.38 14.58
N LEU A 55 -7.74 0.81 14.50
CA LEU A 55 -8.56 1.37 15.57
C LEU A 55 -9.84 0.54 15.80
N ALA A 56 -10.55 0.17 14.75
CA ALA A 56 -11.78 -0.61 14.83
C ALA A 56 -11.55 -1.97 15.49
N VAL A 57 -10.47 -2.67 15.12
CA VAL A 57 -10.08 -3.95 15.75
C VAL A 57 -9.74 -3.75 17.23
N GLY A 58 -8.97 -2.72 17.57
CA GLY A 58 -8.62 -2.39 18.96
C GLY A 58 -9.86 -2.11 19.81
N VAL A 59 -10.77 -1.27 19.32
CA VAL A 59 -12.03 -0.96 20.02
C VAL A 59 -12.90 -2.21 20.16
N ALA A 60 -13.05 -3.02 19.11
CA ALA A 60 -13.85 -4.24 19.15
C ALA A 60 -13.30 -5.25 20.17
N MET A 61 -11.98 -5.48 20.17
CA MET A 61 -11.32 -6.33 21.18
C MET A 61 -11.49 -5.76 22.58
N GLY A 62 -11.16 -4.49 22.79
CA GLY A 62 -11.22 -3.86 24.10
C GLY A 62 -12.63 -3.86 24.69
N TRP A 63 -13.65 -3.59 23.88
CA TRP A 63 -15.05 -3.66 24.29
C TRP A 63 -15.48 -5.09 24.64
N GLY A 64 -15.08 -6.08 23.84
CA GLY A 64 -15.36 -7.50 24.13
C GLY A 64 -14.72 -7.96 25.45
N LEU A 65 -13.46 -7.58 25.69
CA LEU A 65 -12.75 -7.91 26.93
C LEU A 65 -13.36 -7.23 28.15
N ASP A 66 -13.67 -5.93 28.07
CA ASP A 66 -14.33 -5.20 29.16
C ASP A 66 -15.66 -5.86 29.52
N ARG A 67 -16.44 -6.30 28.53
CA ARG A 67 -17.74 -6.94 28.74
C ARG A 67 -17.65 -8.34 29.32
N TRP A 68 -16.59 -9.07 29.00
CA TRP A 68 -16.37 -10.44 29.47
C TRP A 68 -15.80 -10.47 30.89
N LEU A 69 -14.89 -9.54 31.21
CA LEU A 69 -14.24 -9.43 32.52
C LEU A 69 -15.01 -8.56 33.52
N GLY A 70 -16.08 -7.87 33.07
CA GLY A 70 -16.84 -6.94 33.90
C GLY A 70 -16.00 -5.75 34.40
N CYS A 71 -14.87 -5.48 33.75
CA CYS A 71 -14.00 -4.39 34.09
C CYS A 71 -14.64 -3.05 33.68
N ARG A 72 -14.27 -1.99 34.41
CA ARG A 72 -14.45 -0.60 33.93
C ARG A 72 -13.79 -0.48 32.53
N PRO A 73 -14.14 0.52 31.69
CA PRO A 73 -13.70 0.60 30.29
C PRO A 73 -12.19 0.84 30.12
N VAL A 74 -11.38 -0.07 30.62
CA VAL A 74 -9.94 0.01 30.75
C VAL A 74 -9.30 -0.68 29.57
N PHE A 75 -9.79 -1.88 29.20
CA PHE A 75 -9.30 -2.57 28.01
C PHE A 75 -9.72 -1.85 26.74
N LEU A 76 -10.90 -1.24 26.69
CA LEU A 76 -11.31 -0.38 25.56
C LEU A 76 -10.32 0.77 25.36
N ILE A 77 -9.94 1.50 26.42
CA ILE A 77 -8.98 2.60 26.30
C ILE A 77 -7.61 2.06 25.87
N LEU A 78 -7.11 1.01 26.53
CA LEU A 78 -5.79 0.45 26.27
C LEU A 78 -5.67 -0.09 24.82
N PHE A 79 -6.63 -0.89 24.38
CA PHE A 79 -6.64 -1.47 23.05
C PHE A 79 -6.98 -0.44 21.96
N SER A 80 -7.77 0.60 22.25
CA SER A 80 -7.98 1.72 21.33
C SER A 80 -6.69 2.48 21.08
N LEU A 81 -5.92 2.78 22.13
CA LEU A 81 -4.60 3.41 22.01
C LEU A 81 -3.63 2.51 21.24
N LEU A 82 -3.60 1.22 21.55
CA LEU A 82 -2.73 0.26 20.86
C LEU A 82 -3.11 0.09 19.39
N GLY A 83 -4.40 -0.01 19.08
CA GLY A 83 -4.93 -0.11 17.72
C GLY A 83 -4.66 1.16 16.91
N GLY A 84 -4.84 2.33 17.53
CA GLY A 84 -4.47 3.62 16.95
C GLY A 84 -2.97 3.74 16.69
N ALA A 85 -2.12 3.35 17.65
CA ALA A 85 -0.67 3.34 17.49
C ALA A 85 -0.24 2.38 16.37
N ALA A 86 -0.82 1.18 16.29
CA ALA A 86 -0.58 0.24 15.20
C ALA A 86 -0.98 0.83 13.84
N GLY A 87 -2.14 1.49 13.76
CA GLY A 87 -2.59 2.20 12.57
C GLY A 87 -1.60 3.29 12.12
N VAL A 88 -1.16 4.14 13.04
CA VAL A 88 -0.15 5.18 12.78
C VAL A 88 1.17 4.57 12.31
N LEU A 89 1.62 3.47 12.94
CA LEU A 89 2.84 2.77 12.53
C LEU A 89 2.73 2.15 11.13
N ASN A 90 1.56 1.66 10.72
CA ASN A 90 1.32 1.15 9.37
C ASN A 90 1.39 2.26 8.33
N VAL A 91 0.71 3.39 8.59
CA VAL A 91 0.82 4.57 7.74
C VAL A 91 2.26 5.03 7.65
N TRP A 92 2.97 5.11 8.77
CA TRP A 92 4.36 5.59 8.77
C TRP A 92 5.30 4.67 8.00
N ARG A 93 5.04 3.35 7.97
CA ARG A 93 5.76 2.42 7.09
C ARG A 93 5.45 2.64 5.61
N LEU A 94 4.22 3.04 5.28
CA LEU A 94 3.79 3.30 3.91
C LEU A 94 4.42 4.57 3.33
N VAL A 95 4.58 5.62 4.14
CA VAL A 95 5.20 6.89 3.70
C VAL A 95 6.71 6.98 3.88
N ARG A 96 7.36 6.01 4.55
CA ARG A 96 8.83 6.02 4.67
C ARG A 96 9.48 5.60 3.34
N PRO A 97 10.27 6.48 2.71
CA PRO A 97 11.12 6.09 1.58
C PRO A 97 12.16 5.08 2.07
N GLN A 98 12.29 3.93 1.44
CA GLN A 98 13.23 2.87 1.84
C GLN A 98 14.62 3.03 1.20
N ASP A 99 14.99 4.26 0.82
CA ASP A 99 16.18 4.54 0.03
C ASP A 99 17.17 5.39 0.86
N ALA A 100 17.92 4.77 1.76
CA ALA A 100 19.04 5.46 2.41
C ALA A 100 20.20 4.54 2.84
N LEU A 101 20.27 3.30 2.34
CA LEU A 101 21.41 2.40 2.64
C LEU A 101 22.02 1.72 1.41
N GLU A 102 21.67 2.14 0.19
CA GLU A 102 22.33 1.66 -1.03
C GLU A 102 22.88 2.82 -1.89
N ASP A 103 23.45 3.85 -1.24
CA ASP A 103 24.50 4.65 -1.86
C ASP A 103 25.85 4.01 -1.50
N LYS A 104 26.22 3.00 -2.30
CA LYS A 104 27.60 2.49 -2.31
C LYS A 104 28.30 3.23 -3.46
N PRO A 105 29.09 4.29 -3.21
CA PRO A 105 29.84 4.95 -4.26
C PRO A 105 30.76 3.93 -4.92
N GLY A 106 30.63 3.80 -6.25
CA GLY A 106 31.32 2.78 -7.04
C GLY A 106 32.84 2.95 -7.01
N PRO A 107 33.62 1.86 -6.85
CA PRO A 107 35.06 1.90 -7.08
C PRO A 107 35.39 1.55 -8.53
N HIS A 108 35.09 2.45 -9.48
CA HIS A 108 35.71 2.44 -10.81
C HIS A 108 36.16 3.85 -11.21
N ALA A 109 37.01 4.42 -10.38
CA ALA A 109 37.97 5.41 -10.84
C ALA A 109 39.28 4.69 -11.19
N GLY A 110 39.63 4.64 -12.48
CA GLY A 110 40.99 4.39 -12.95
C GLY A 110 41.09 3.58 -14.25
N PRO A 111 42.17 3.77 -15.03
CA PRO A 111 42.74 5.03 -15.49
C PRO A 111 42.54 5.21 -17.01
N GLU A 112 42.69 6.45 -17.45
CA GLU A 112 42.84 6.82 -18.86
C GLU A 112 43.95 6.00 -19.55
N ARG A 113 43.65 5.47 -20.73
CA ARG A 113 44.63 5.12 -21.78
C ARG A 113 44.02 5.37 -23.15
#